data_AF-A0A1Q3EPX2-F1
#
_entry.id   AF-A0A1Q3EPX2-F1
#
_cell.length_a   1.000
_cell.length_b   1.000
_cell.length_c   1.000
_cell.angle_alpha   90.00
_cell.angle_beta   90.00
_cell.angle_gamma   90.00
#
_symmetry.space_group_name_H-M   'P 1'
#
loop_
_entity.id
_entity.type
_entity.pdbx_description
1 polymer ?
#
loop_
_entity_poly.entity_id
_entity_poly.type
_entity_poly.pdbx_seq_one_letter_code
_entity_poly.pdbx_strand_id
1 'polypeptide(L)'
;MSKLVFVTGNANKLKEVQAILSAGNQPVEIDSKSLDIDEIQGSTQEVSRAKCKRAAELLDGPCITEDTALCFEALDGLPGPYIKYFLEKLGHDGINKMLVGFESKKAWALSSEPILFEGRTDGTIVPARGAAKFGWDPVFEPNGTGLTYAEMASEQKNLISHRFKALEKLRFTPCGNTVAVSKAEVEYDNSFREGARAWFTVFRLFMAKVALYVFL
;
A
#
# COMPACT_ATOMS: atom_id res chain seq x y z
N MET A 1 -3.66 19.67 -10.62
CA MET A 1 -3.23 18.50 -9.81
C MET A 1 -3.64 17.26 -10.57
N SER A 2 -2.74 16.30 -10.80
CA SER A 2 -3.12 14.99 -11.35
C SER A 2 -3.87 14.23 -10.27
N LYS A 3 -5.18 14.00 -10.47
CA LYS A 3 -5.99 13.18 -9.57
C LYS A 3 -5.54 11.72 -9.64
N LEU A 4 -5.59 11.04 -8.50
CA LEU A 4 -5.31 9.62 -8.43
C LEU A 4 -6.41 8.85 -9.15
N VAL A 5 -6.06 8.00 -10.12
CA VAL A 5 -7.04 7.28 -10.93
C VAL A 5 -7.25 5.88 -10.38
N PHE A 6 -8.48 5.55 -9.97
CA PHE A 6 -8.90 4.19 -9.68
C PHE A 6 -9.35 3.49 -10.96
N VAL A 7 -8.61 2.46 -11.37
CA VAL A 7 -8.92 1.69 -12.56
C VAL A 7 -9.90 0.57 -12.22
N THR A 8 -11.16 0.82 -12.55
CA THR A 8 -12.26 -0.12 -12.35
C THR A 8 -13.34 0.09 -13.40
N GLY A 9 -13.94 -1.01 -13.86
CA GLY A 9 -15.21 -0.99 -14.60
C GLY A 9 -16.43 -1.18 -13.69
N ASN A 10 -16.24 -1.41 -12.39
CA ASN A 10 -17.30 -1.73 -11.44
C ASN A 10 -17.70 -0.49 -10.64
N ALA A 11 -18.90 0.03 -10.92
CA ALA A 11 -19.45 1.21 -10.25
C ALA A 11 -19.67 1.03 -8.74
N ASN A 12 -19.93 -0.19 -8.26
CA ASN A 12 -20.08 -0.46 -6.83
C ASN A 12 -18.74 -0.40 -6.11
N LYS A 13 -17.68 -1.00 -6.70
CA LYS A 13 -16.30 -0.88 -6.19
C LYS A 13 -15.88 0.58 -6.10
N LEU A 14 -16.19 1.38 -7.13
CA LEU A 14 -15.90 2.82 -7.10
C LEU A 14 -16.59 3.51 -5.91
N LYS A 15 -17.88 3.27 -5.70
CA LYS A 15 -18.64 3.87 -4.58
C LYS A 15 -18.05 3.47 -3.22
N GLU A 16 -17.70 2.21 -3.04
CA GLU A 16 -17.08 1.71 -1.81
C GLU A 16 -15.73 2.37 -1.56
N VAL A 17 -14.84 2.39 -2.55
CA VAL A 17 -13.52 3.01 -2.44
C VAL A 17 -13.64 4.52 -2.18
N GLN A 18 -14.55 5.22 -2.86
CA GLN A 18 -14.80 6.64 -2.61
C GLN A 18 -15.29 6.89 -1.19
N ALA A 19 -16.22 6.08 -0.67
CA ALA A 19 -16.71 6.21 0.70
C ALA A 19 -15.59 6.00 1.73
N ILE A 20 -14.72 5.02 1.50
CA ILE A 20 -13.57 4.73 2.38
C ILE A 20 -12.54 5.86 2.32
N LEU A 21 -12.15 6.31 1.14
CA LEU A 21 -11.10 7.32 0.94
C LEU A 21 -11.55 8.74 1.29
N SER A 22 -12.86 9.00 1.27
CA SER A 22 -13.43 10.28 1.73
C SER A 22 -13.62 10.33 3.25
N ALA A 23 -13.41 9.21 3.96
CA ALA A 23 -13.52 9.16 5.41
C ALA A 23 -12.23 9.62 6.10
N GLY A 24 -12.36 10.31 7.24
CA GLY A 24 -11.24 10.74 8.07
C GLY A 24 -10.85 12.22 7.90
N ASN A 25 -9.72 12.59 8.51
CA ASN A 25 -9.30 14.01 8.61
C ASN A 25 -8.61 14.54 7.34
N GLN A 26 -8.33 13.67 6.36
CA GLN A 26 -7.68 14.02 5.09
C GLN A 26 -8.31 13.21 3.96
N PRO A 27 -9.44 13.68 3.38
CA PRO A 27 -10.11 12.98 2.29
C PRO A 27 -9.22 12.94 1.05
N VAL A 28 -9.19 11.78 0.38
CA VAL A 28 -8.48 11.58 -0.89
C VAL A 28 -9.52 11.53 -2.01
N GLU A 29 -9.48 12.52 -2.91
CA GLU A 29 -10.26 12.47 -4.14
C GLU A 29 -9.63 11.50 -5.14
N ILE A 30 -10.46 10.60 -5.66
CA ILE A 30 -10.09 9.69 -6.76
C ILE A 30 -10.98 9.93 -7.97
N ASP A 31 -10.38 9.94 -9.14
CA ASP A 31 -11.10 9.78 -10.40
C ASP A 31 -11.17 8.29 -10.74
N SER A 32 -12.09 7.89 -11.62
CA SER A 32 -12.20 6.49 -12.07
C SER A 32 -12.04 6.37 -13.57
N LYS A 33 -11.33 5.34 -14.03
CA LYS A 33 -11.25 5.03 -15.46
C LYS A 33 -11.38 3.53 -15.68
N SER A 34 -12.29 3.14 -16.57
CA SER A 34 -12.35 1.75 -17.03
C SER A 34 -11.32 1.56 -18.12
N LEU A 35 -10.39 0.64 -17.92
CA LEU A 35 -9.41 0.22 -18.91
C LEU A 35 -9.65 -1.24 -19.24
N ASP A 36 -9.53 -1.58 -20.52
CA ASP A 36 -9.52 -2.96 -20.97
C ASP A 36 -8.10 -3.51 -20.81
N ILE A 37 -7.89 -4.32 -19.78
CA ILE A 37 -6.59 -4.87 -19.39
C ILE A 37 -6.75 -6.38 -19.27
N ASP A 38 -5.98 -7.11 -20.07
CA ASP A 38 -5.89 -8.55 -19.95
C ASP A 38 -5.29 -8.94 -18.59
N GLU A 39 -6.02 -9.78 -17.86
CA GLU A 39 -5.56 -10.36 -16.61
C GLU A 39 -4.75 -11.62 -16.92
N ILE A 40 -3.47 -11.63 -16.51
CA ILE A 40 -2.62 -12.82 -16.65
C ILE A 40 -3.12 -13.95 -15.75
N GLN A 41 -2.62 -15.17 -15.97
CA GLN A 41 -2.81 -16.28 -15.03
C GLN A 41 -1.65 -16.28 -14.02
N GLY A 42 -1.97 -16.58 -12.75
CA GLY A 42 -1.00 -16.61 -11.68
C GLY A 42 -1.66 -16.55 -10.30
N SER A 43 -0.84 -16.31 -9.28
CA SER A 43 -1.32 -15.97 -7.95
C SER A 43 -2.06 -14.63 -7.94
N THR A 44 -2.91 -14.40 -6.94
CA THR A 44 -3.61 -13.12 -6.76
C THR A 44 -2.66 -11.92 -6.79
N GLN A 45 -1.45 -12.06 -6.23
CA GLN A 45 -0.45 -11.00 -6.23
C GLN A 45 0.15 -10.74 -7.61
N GLU A 46 0.43 -11.78 -8.40
CA GLU A 46 0.97 -11.65 -9.76
C GLU A 46 -0.06 -10.99 -10.69
N VAL A 47 -1.33 -11.41 -10.60
CA VAL A 47 -2.44 -10.83 -11.36
C VAL A 47 -2.57 -9.34 -11.04
N SER A 48 -2.64 -8.97 -9.75
CA SER A 48 -2.76 -7.57 -9.34
C SER A 48 -1.57 -6.71 -9.75
N ARG A 49 -0.35 -7.23 -9.65
CA ARG A 49 0.85 -6.51 -10.13
C ARG A 49 0.77 -6.29 -11.63
N ALA A 50 0.57 -7.33 -12.43
CA ALA A 50 0.52 -7.20 -13.88
C ALA A 50 -0.58 -6.22 -14.34
N LYS A 51 -1.76 -6.27 -13.71
CA LYS A 51 -2.86 -5.35 -13.98
C LYS A 51 -2.52 -3.90 -13.65
N CYS A 52 -1.95 -3.66 -12.47
CA CYS A 52 -1.54 -2.33 -12.05
C CYS A 52 -0.43 -1.77 -12.95
N LYS A 53 0.54 -2.60 -13.34
CA LYS A 53 1.57 -2.24 -14.33
C LYS A 53 0.94 -1.71 -15.59
N ARG A 54 0.06 -2.53 -16.17
CA ARG A 54 -0.53 -2.24 -17.46
C ARG A 54 -1.44 -1.02 -17.40
N ALA A 55 -2.14 -0.83 -16.29
CA ALA A 55 -2.95 0.35 -16.03
C ALA A 55 -2.09 1.63 -16.01
N ALA A 56 -0.99 1.64 -15.26
CA ALA A 56 -0.09 2.79 -15.19
C ALA A 56 0.51 3.13 -16.57
N GLU A 57 0.96 2.12 -17.32
CA GLU A 57 1.47 2.29 -18.68
C GLU A 57 0.43 2.89 -19.64
N LEU A 58 -0.83 2.47 -19.56
CA LEU A 58 -1.91 2.97 -20.41
C LEU A 58 -2.39 4.37 -20.03
N LEU A 59 -2.19 4.77 -18.78
CA LEU A 59 -2.58 6.08 -18.26
C LEU A 59 -1.50 7.14 -18.40
N ASP A 60 -0.25 6.71 -18.64
CA ASP A 60 0.95 7.56 -18.52
C ASP A 60 0.95 8.30 -17.18
N GLY A 61 0.67 7.56 -16.11
CA GLY A 61 0.52 8.17 -14.80
C GLY A 61 0.00 7.25 -13.70
N PRO A 62 -0.10 7.80 -12.48
CA PRO A 62 -0.40 7.05 -11.27
C PRO A 62 -1.81 6.51 -11.22
N CYS A 63 -1.95 5.27 -10.74
CA CYS A 63 -3.25 4.63 -10.64
C CYS A 63 -3.35 3.61 -9.50
N ILE A 64 -4.57 3.37 -9.04
CA ILE A 64 -4.90 2.28 -8.14
C ILE A 64 -5.68 1.24 -8.93
N THR A 65 -5.33 -0.04 -8.76
CA THR A 65 -6.16 -1.17 -9.19
C THR A 65 -6.57 -1.97 -7.96
N GLU A 66 -7.71 -2.66 -8.03
CA GLU A 66 -8.17 -3.54 -6.96
C GLU A 66 -8.69 -4.84 -7.53
N ASP A 67 -8.11 -5.94 -7.07
CA ASP A 67 -8.56 -7.30 -7.39
C ASP A 67 -9.03 -8.00 -6.12
N THR A 68 -10.04 -8.82 -6.34
CA THR A 68 -10.67 -9.64 -5.31
C THR A 68 -10.57 -11.08 -5.73
N ALA A 69 -10.17 -11.95 -4.82
CA ALA A 69 -10.19 -13.39 -4.97
C ALA A 69 -11.20 -14.00 -4.00
N LEU A 70 -11.88 -15.06 -4.44
CA LEU A 70 -12.68 -15.91 -3.56
C LEU A 70 -12.06 -17.30 -3.53
N CYS A 71 -11.63 -17.71 -2.35
CA CYS A 71 -10.79 -18.88 -2.17
C CYS A 71 -11.52 -19.92 -1.34
N PHE A 72 -11.61 -21.15 -1.85
CA PHE A 72 -12.23 -22.27 -1.14
C PHE A 72 -11.16 -23.14 -0.49
N GLU A 73 -11.32 -23.44 0.80
CA GLU A 73 -10.42 -24.32 1.54
C GLU A 73 -10.31 -25.69 0.87
N ALA A 74 -11.45 -26.22 0.40
CA ALA A 74 -11.53 -27.51 -0.25
C ALA A 74 -10.86 -27.58 -1.64
N LEU A 75 -10.56 -26.44 -2.25
CA LEU A 75 -9.92 -26.35 -3.57
C LEU A 75 -8.55 -25.65 -3.48
N ASP A 76 -7.89 -25.72 -2.32
CA ASP A 76 -6.59 -25.10 -2.07
C ASP A 76 -6.53 -23.62 -2.51
N GLY A 77 -7.62 -22.89 -2.28
CA GLY A 77 -7.74 -21.47 -2.59
C GLY A 77 -8.30 -21.13 -3.98
N LEU A 78 -8.61 -22.11 -4.82
CA LEU A 78 -9.37 -21.88 -6.06
C LEU A 78 -10.86 -21.56 -5.77
N PRO A 79 -11.58 -20.87 -6.68
CA PRO A 79 -11.11 -20.30 -7.96
C PRO A 79 -10.18 -19.09 -7.81
N GLY A 80 -10.06 -18.52 -6.61
CA GLY A 80 -9.08 -17.47 -6.31
C GLY A 80 -9.26 -16.23 -7.21
N PRO A 81 -8.20 -15.74 -7.88
CA PRO A 81 -8.29 -14.55 -8.73
C PRO A 81 -9.20 -14.75 -9.95
N TYR A 82 -9.55 -15.99 -10.29
CA TYR A 82 -10.41 -16.30 -11.45
C TYR A 82 -11.90 -16.21 -11.15
N ILE A 83 -12.29 -15.83 -9.92
CA ILE A 83 -13.70 -15.85 -9.47
C ILE A 83 -14.65 -15.10 -10.39
N LYS A 84 -14.21 -14.01 -11.05
CA LYS A 84 -15.04 -13.27 -12.02
C LYS A 84 -15.57 -14.18 -13.14
N TYR A 85 -14.70 -15.00 -13.74
CA TYR A 85 -15.06 -15.91 -14.82
C TYR A 85 -15.93 -17.06 -14.34
N PHE A 86 -15.63 -17.61 -13.16
CA PHE A 86 -16.43 -18.66 -12.55
C PHE A 86 -17.84 -18.17 -12.23
N LEU A 87 -17.96 -16.97 -11.65
CA LEU A 87 -19.26 -16.35 -11.37
C LEU A 87 -20.05 -16.07 -12.65
N GLU A 88 -19.40 -15.58 -13.70
CA GLU A 88 -20.06 -15.32 -14.99
C GLU A 88 -20.62 -16.60 -15.63
N LYS A 89 -19.85 -17.70 -15.62
CA LYS A 89 -20.26 -18.94 -16.30
C LYS A 89 -21.15 -19.84 -15.47
N LEU A 90 -20.95 -19.88 -14.15
CA LEU A 90 -21.64 -20.80 -13.25
C LEU A 90 -22.80 -20.15 -12.50
N GLY A 91 -22.76 -18.82 -12.32
CA GLY A 91 -23.65 -18.12 -11.42
C GLY A 91 -23.47 -18.56 -9.96
N HIS A 92 -24.29 -18.01 -9.06
CA HIS A 92 -24.21 -18.32 -7.63
C HIS A 92 -24.50 -19.80 -7.32
N ASP A 93 -25.50 -20.38 -7.99
CA ASP A 93 -25.87 -21.79 -7.81
C ASP A 93 -24.76 -22.73 -8.29
N GLY A 94 -24.15 -22.45 -9.44
CA GLY A 94 -23.04 -23.24 -9.93
C GLY A 94 -21.79 -23.12 -9.05
N ILE A 95 -21.49 -21.94 -8.51
CA ILE A 95 -20.42 -21.77 -7.50
C ILE A 95 -20.70 -22.63 -6.26
N ASN A 96 -21.93 -22.66 -5.75
CA ASN A 96 -22.28 -23.51 -4.62
C ASN A 96 -22.11 -25.00 -4.96
N LYS A 97 -22.56 -25.40 -6.15
CA LYS A 97 -22.45 -26.77 -6.66
C LYS A 97 -21.01 -27.25 -6.81
N MET A 98 -20.05 -26.37 -7.09
CA MET A 98 -18.62 -26.73 -7.15
C MET A 98 -18.13 -27.41 -5.87
N LEU A 99 -18.72 -27.05 -4.72
CA LEU A 99 -18.29 -27.57 -3.44
C LEU A 99 -19.07 -28.80 -2.98
N VAL A 100 -20.15 -29.21 -3.64
CA VAL A 100 -21.06 -30.30 -3.17
C VAL A 100 -20.30 -31.58 -2.84
N GLY A 101 -19.30 -31.96 -3.65
CA GLY A 101 -18.48 -33.17 -3.47
C GLY A 101 -17.40 -33.09 -2.39
N PHE A 102 -17.22 -31.94 -1.73
CA PHE A 102 -16.19 -31.74 -0.70
C PHE A 102 -16.79 -31.69 0.70
N GLU A 103 -16.08 -32.17 1.72
CA GLU A 103 -16.56 -32.10 3.11
C GLU A 103 -16.60 -30.65 3.62
N SER A 104 -15.55 -29.87 3.38
CA SER A 104 -15.45 -28.47 3.79
C SER A 104 -16.12 -27.54 2.78
N LYS A 105 -16.90 -26.58 3.28
CA LYS A 105 -17.44 -25.45 2.50
C LYS A 105 -16.80 -24.11 2.91
N LYS A 106 -15.73 -24.15 3.70
CA LYS A 106 -15.06 -22.95 4.19
C LYS A 106 -14.42 -22.19 3.02
N ALA A 107 -14.52 -20.87 3.11
CA ALA A 107 -13.99 -19.96 2.10
C ALA A 107 -13.49 -18.68 2.76
N TRP A 108 -12.59 -17.98 2.08
CA TRP A 108 -12.18 -16.63 2.44
C TRP A 108 -12.15 -15.73 1.20
N ALA A 109 -12.46 -14.45 1.41
CA ALA A 109 -12.26 -13.42 0.40
C ALA A 109 -10.88 -12.78 0.63
N LEU A 110 -10.09 -12.66 -0.43
CA LEU A 110 -8.73 -12.12 -0.38
C LEU A 110 -8.62 -10.91 -1.30
N SER A 111 -8.06 -9.82 -0.78
CA SER A 111 -7.48 -8.76 -1.59
C SER A 111 -5.96 -8.88 -1.52
N SER A 112 -5.24 -8.54 -2.60
CA SER A 112 -3.79 -8.72 -2.68
C SER A 112 -3.04 -7.93 -1.59
N GLU A 113 -1.87 -8.44 -1.18
CA GLU A 113 -1.03 -7.75 -0.20
C GLU A 113 -0.50 -6.42 -0.77
N PRO A 114 -0.42 -5.37 0.06
CA PRO A 114 0.02 -4.06 -0.39
C PRO A 114 1.50 -4.07 -0.75
N ILE A 115 1.87 -3.34 -1.80
CA ILE A 115 3.27 -2.98 -2.04
C ILE A 115 3.61 -1.75 -1.20
N LEU A 116 4.61 -1.89 -0.34
CA LEU A 116 5.06 -0.83 0.56
C LEU A 116 6.29 -0.13 -0.03
N PHE A 117 6.19 1.18 -0.19
CA PHE A 117 7.32 2.03 -0.57
C PHE A 117 7.79 2.81 0.65
N GLU A 118 8.83 2.32 1.30
CA GLU A 118 9.43 3.00 2.46
C GLU A 118 10.58 3.90 2.01
N GLY A 119 10.59 5.14 2.50
CA GLY A 119 11.74 6.02 2.39
C GLY A 119 12.24 6.39 3.77
N ARG A 120 13.56 6.44 3.93
CA ARG A 120 14.23 6.71 5.19
C ARG A 120 15.27 7.80 5.00
N THR A 121 15.34 8.72 5.96
CA THR A 121 16.40 9.72 6.04
C THR A 121 16.98 9.66 7.43
N ASP A 122 18.26 9.35 7.51
CA ASP A 122 19.01 9.35 8.76
C ASP A 122 19.39 10.78 9.14
N GLY A 123 19.38 11.04 10.43
CA GLY A 123 19.59 12.35 11.00
C GLY A 123 19.75 12.29 12.51
N THR A 124 19.94 13.45 13.11
CA THR A 124 20.12 13.62 14.55
C THR A 124 19.03 14.53 15.10
N ILE A 125 18.59 14.25 16.32
CA ILE A 125 17.71 15.17 17.05
C ILE A 125 18.55 16.27 17.67
N VAL A 126 18.19 17.52 17.38
CA VAL A 126 18.92 18.71 17.80
C VAL A 126 17.97 19.70 18.50
N PRO A 127 18.50 20.67 19.29
CA PRO A 127 17.68 21.76 19.80
C PRO A 127 16.96 22.48 18.65
N ALA A 128 15.71 22.89 18.91
CA ALA A 128 14.82 23.38 17.86
C ALA A 128 15.38 24.63 17.16
N ARG A 129 15.41 24.61 15.81
CA ARG A 129 15.79 25.75 14.97
C ARG A 129 14.87 25.85 13.76
N GLY A 130 14.72 27.05 13.20
CA GLY A 130 13.81 27.34 12.09
C GLY A 130 12.34 27.52 12.52
N ALA A 131 11.46 27.72 11.55
CA ALA A 131 10.04 28.00 11.82
C ALA A 131 9.24 26.72 12.08
N ALA A 132 8.51 26.65 13.19
CA ALA A 132 7.66 25.51 13.57
C ALA A 132 6.35 25.41 12.77
N LYS A 133 6.45 25.40 11.43
CA LYS A 133 5.30 25.32 10.52
C LYS A 133 4.78 23.89 10.35
N PHE A 134 5.65 22.89 10.52
CA PHE A 134 5.32 21.51 10.18
C PHE A 134 5.93 20.50 11.17
N GLY A 135 5.13 20.12 12.18
CA GLY A 135 5.45 19.03 13.10
C GLY A 135 6.84 19.15 13.75
N TRP A 136 7.62 18.08 13.61
CA TRP A 136 8.94 17.91 14.23
C TRP A 136 10.11 18.41 13.38
N ASP A 137 9.83 19.07 12.24
CA ASP A 137 10.87 19.62 11.37
C ASP A 137 11.92 20.48 12.09
N PRO A 138 11.59 21.31 13.11
CA PRO A 138 12.59 22.12 13.80
C PRO A 138 13.62 21.35 14.61
N VAL A 139 13.37 20.08 14.96
CA VAL A 139 14.22 19.30 15.86
C VAL A 139 14.97 18.16 15.16
N PHE A 140 14.78 17.99 13.84
CA PHE A 140 15.41 16.93 13.08
C PHE A 140 16.40 17.50 12.06
N GLU A 141 17.67 17.17 12.21
CA GLU A 141 18.76 17.54 11.30
C GLU A 141 19.18 16.31 10.48
N PRO A 142 18.91 16.26 9.15
CA PRO A 142 19.40 15.20 8.29
C PRO A 142 20.93 15.16 8.26
N ASN A 143 21.50 13.96 8.18
CA ASN A 143 22.95 13.81 8.17
C ASN A 143 23.61 14.59 7.02
N GLY A 144 24.66 15.35 7.33
CA GLY A 144 25.47 16.05 6.33
C GLY A 144 24.89 17.37 5.81
N THR A 145 23.75 17.85 6.34
CA THR A 145 23.19 19.15 5.92
C THR A 145 23.56 20.31 6.84
N GLY A 146 23.75 20.05 8.14
CA GLY A 146 23.93 21.08 9.17
C GLY A 146 22.70 21.97 9.38
N LEU A 147 21.54 21.57 8.83
CA LEU A 147 20.29 22.33 8.85
C LEU A 147 19.15 21.41 9.32
N THR A 148 18.27 21.93 10.17
CA THR A 148 17.01 21.22 10.47
C THR A 148 16.09 21.26 9.27
N TYR A 149 15.13 20.34 9.18
CA TYR A 149 14.12 20.41 8.11
C TYR A 149 13.35 21.73 8.07
N ALA A 150 13.19 22.42 9.21
CA ALA A 150 12.50 23.71 9.27
C ALA A 150 13.36 24.88 8.78
N GLU A 151 14.68 24.71 8.72
CA GLU A 151 15.63 25.68 8.16
C GLU A 151 15.83 25.49 6.65
N MET A 152 15.46 24.32 6.11
CA MET A 152 15.59 24.02 4.68
C MET A 152 14.48 24.67 3.84
N ALA A 153 14.85 25.14 2.64
CA ALA A 153 13.87 25.44 1.61
C ALA A 153 13.12 24.15 1.19
N SER A 154 11.85 24.28 0.82
CA SER A 154 10.99 23.15 0.45
C SER A 154 11.60 22.30 -0.66
N GLU A 155 12.22 22.94 -1.65
CA GLU A 155 12.87 22.30 -2.80
C GLU A 155 14.04 21.43 -2.36
N GLN A 156 14.87 21.92 -1.43
CA GLN A 156 16.02 21.18 -0.91
C GLN A 156 15.58 20.02 -0.02
N LYS A 157 14.59 20.23 0.85
CA LYS A 157 14.01 19.17 1.69
C LYS A 157 13.42 18.06 0.83
N ASN A 158 12.76 18.42 -0.27
CA ASN A 158 12.17 17.49 -1.20
C ASN A 158 13.19 16.64 -1.97
N LEU A 159 14.50 16.90 -1.91
CA LEU A 159 15.51 16.03 -2.53
C LEU A 159 15.99 14.91 -1.59
N ILE A 160 15.92 15.13 -0.28
CA ILE A 160 16.53 14.23 0.70
C ILE A 160 15.55 13.60 1.68
N SER A 161 14.30 14.07 1.69
CA SER A 161 13.32 13.63 2.68
C SER A 161 12.95 12.16 2.52
N HIS A 162 12.61 11.54 3.65
CA HIS A 162 12.08 10.18 3.71
C HIS A 162 10.85 10.06 2.79
N ARG A 163 10.03 11.11 2.73
CA ARG A 163 8.87 11.18 1.84
C ARG A 163 9.28 11.15 0.36
N PHE A 164 10.25 11.96 -0.04
CA PHE A 164 10.74 11.94 -1.43
C PHE A 164 11.28 10.57 -1.80
N LYS A 165 12.11 9.95 -0.95
CA LYS A 165 12.68 8.62 -1.22
C LYS A 165 11.61 7.52 -1.35
N ALA A 166 10.55 7.58 -0.54
CA ALA A 166 9.41 6.68 -0.66
C ALA A 166 8.71 6.88 -2.02
N LEU A 167 8.43 8.13 -2.37
CA LEU A 167 7.75 8.50 -3.60
C LEU A 167 8.62 8.30 -4.85
N GLU A 168 9.94 8.35 -4.72
CA GLU A 168 10.89 8.04 -5.79
C GLU A 168 10.87 6.54 -6.09
N LYS A 169 10.93 5.68 -5.07
CA LYS A 169 10.74 4.23 -5.25
C LYS A 169 9.42 3.93 -5.93
N LEU A 170 8.37 4.64 -5.53
CA LEU A 170 7.06 4.55 -6.13
C LEU A 170 7.08 4.95 -7.62
N ARG A 171 7.77 6.05 -8.00
CA ARG A 171 7.94 6.48 -9.41
C ARG A 171 8.75 5.51 -10.28
N PHE A 172 9.72 4.80 -9.71
CA PHE A 172 10.71 4.01 -10.46
C PHE A 172 10.59 2.50 -10.27
N THR A 173 9.50 2.00 -9.68
CA THR A 173 9.26 0.56 -9.60
C THR A 173 8.54 0.09 -10.86
N PRO A 174 9.24 -0.45 -11.89
CA PRO A 174 8.57 -1.12 -12.97
C PRO A 174 7.81 -2.29 -12.38
N CYS A 175 6.55 -2.42 -12.75
CA CYS A 175 5.62 -3.30 -12.06
C CYS A 175 5.79 -4.80 -12.45
N GLY A 176 7.03 -5.19 -12.73
CA GLY A 176 7.50 -6.57 -12.95
C GLY A 176 8.70 -6.99 -12.10
N ASN A 177 9.24 -6.12 -11.23
CA ASN A 177 10.28 -6.55 -10.28
C ASN A 177 9.63 -6.96 -8.96
N THR A 178 9.78 -8.23 -8.61
CA THR A 178 9.55 -8.75 -7.27
C THR A 178 10.34 -7.90 -6.28
N VAL A 179 9.66 -7.04 -5.52
CA VAL A 179 10.27 -6.49 -4.32
C VAL A 179 10.44 -7.69 -3.39
N ALA A 180 11.66 -8.20 -3.30
CA ALA A 180 12.04 -9.04 -2.19
C ALA A 180 11.73 -8.23 -0.93
N VAL A 181 10.66 -8.61 -0.24
CA VAL A 181 10.48 -8.22 1.15
C VAL A 181 11.70 -8.79 1.85
N SER A 182 12.72 -7.95 2.08
CA SER A 182 13.79 -8.35 2.98
C SER A 182 13.08 -8.68 4.29
N LYS A 183 13.16 -9.94 4.71
CA LYS A 183 12.88 -10.30 6.09
C LYS A 183 13.84 -9.43 6.90
N ALA A 184 13.35 -8.33 7.45
CA ALA A 184 13.98 -7.73 8.60
C ALA A 184 13.81 -8.76 9.71
N GLU A 185 14.81 -9.62 9.87
CA GLU A 185 14.97 -10.41 11.08
C GLU A 185 15.08 -9.41 12.23
N VAL A 186 14.00 -9.28 12.99
CA VAL A 186 14.02 -8.59 14.27
C VAL A 186 14.71 -9.54 15.25
N GLU A 187 16.04 -9.46 15.33
CA GLU A 187 16.77 -10.05 16.46
C GLU A 187 16.34 -9.32 17.74
N TYR A 188 15.71 -10.07 18.63
CA TYR A 188 15.23 -9.59 19.92
C TYR A 188 16.37 -9.74 20.94
N ASP A 189 17.17 -8.69 21.14
CA ASP A 189 18.12 -8.64 22.25
C ASP A 189 17.36 -8.47 23.57
N ASN A 190 17.42 -9.50 24.42
CA ASN A 190 16.76 -9.59 25.72
C ASN A 190 17.59 -9.00 26.87
N SER A 191 18.73 -8.36 26.60
CA SER A 191 19.66 -7.91 27.64
C SER A 191 19.26 -6.61 28.35
N PHE A 192 18.22 -5.89 27.91
CA PHE A 192 17.79 -4.62 28.50
C PHE A 192 16.54 -4.74 29.41
N ARG A 193 16.54 -5.72 30.33
CA ARG A 193 15.57 -5.78 31.43
C ARG A 193 16.23 -5.26 32.71
N GLU A 194 16.15 -3.94 32.93
CA GLU A 194 16.03 -3.28 34.24
C GLU A 194 16.23 -1.77 34.06
N GLY A 195 15.14 -0.98 34.00
CA GLY A 195 15.27 0.48 34.14
C GLY A 195 14.20 1.38 33.52
N ALA A 196 13.37 0.92 32.57
CA ALA A 196 12.49 1.84 31.83
C ALA A 196 11.03 1.38 31.76
N ARG A 197 10.40 1.13 32.91
CA ARG A 197 8.99 0.70 32.99
C ARG A 197 7.94 1.82 32.88
N ALA A 198 8.33 3.08 32.69
CA ALA A 198 7.37 4.20 32.63
C ALA A 198 7.33 4.96 31.28
N TRP A 199 8.30 4.76 30.38
CA TRP A 199 8.38 5.53 29.12
C TRP A 199 7.93 4.77 27.87
N PHE A 200 7.82 3.44 27.95
CA PHE A 200 7.57 2.58 26.78
C PHE A 200 6.10 2.47 26.34
N THR A 201 5.14 2.91 27.14
CA THR A 201 3.71 2.83 26.76
C THR A 201 3.28 3.98 25.85
N VAL A 202 3.97 5.13 25.89
CA VAL A 202 3.64 6.29 25.04
C VAL A 202 4.36 6.24 23.68
N PHE A 203 5.49 5.54 23.58
CA PHE A 203 6.24 5.44 22.32
C PHE A 203 5.69 4.42 21.31
N ARG A 204 4.82 3.49 21.75
CA ARG A 204 4.17 2.51 20.87
C ARG A 204 3.03 3.09 20.01
N LEU A 205 2.61 4.33 20.26
CA LEU A 205 1.52 5.00 19.54
C LEU A 205 2.01 6.03 18.49
N PHE A 206 3.31 6.20 18.30
CA PHE A 206 3.89 7.23 17.44
C PHE A 206 4.73 6.71 16.26
N MET A 207 4.51 5.46 15.86
CA MET A 207 4.86 5.03 14.50
C MET A 207 3.58 5.13 13.68
N ALA A 208 3.34 6.30 13.10
CA ALA A 208 2.38 6.42 12.02
C ALA A 208 2.86 5.52 10.88
N LYS A 209 2.41 4.26 10.87
CA LYS A 209 2.34 3.45 9.66
C LYS A 209 1.38 4.18 8.74
N VAL A 210 1.91 5.15 8.00
CA VAL A 210 1.22 5.69 6.83
C VAL A 210 1.32 4.59 5.78
N ALA A 211 0.36 3.66 5.80
CA ALA A 211 0.10 2.79 4.67
C ALA A 211 -0.49 3.68 3.58
N LEU A 212 0.38 4.29 2.77
CA LEU A 212 -0.02 5.12 1.65
C LEU A 212 -0.36 4.19 0.49
N TYR A 213 -1.66 4.06 0.18
CA TYR A 213 -2.15 3.36 -1.00
C TYR A 213 -1.95 4.23 -2.22
N VAL A 214 -0.81 4.09 -2.85
CA VAL A 214 -0.54 4.71 -4.14
C VAL A 214 0.35 3.73 -4.89
N PHE A 215 -0.09 3.27 -6.06
CA PHE A 215 0.82 2.89 -7.13
C PHE A 215 0.91 4.13 -8.03
N LEU A 216 2.11 4.73 -8.14
CA LEU A 216 2.37 5.78 -9.12
C LEU A 216 2.88 5.15 -10.41
#